data_AF-A0A7C1CM15-F1
#
_entry.id   AF-A0A7C1CM15-F1
#
_cell.length_a   1.000
_cell.length_b   1.000
_cell.length_c   1.000
_cell.angle_alpha   90.00
_cell.angle_beta   90.00
_cell.angle_gamma   90.00
#
_symmetry.space_group_name_H-M   'P 1'
#
loop_
_entity.id
_entity.type
_entity.pdbx_description
1 polymer ?
#
loop_
_entity_poly.entity_id
_entity_poly.type
_entity_poly.pdbx_seq_one_letter_code
_entity_poly.pdbx_strand_id
1 'polypeptide(L)'
;MHHRSRLIQSGGRRIDFYAELGRYFTVDGQLDREAFRSFLHETLHSRLAKAEAQHADPKATETVGRWLSSHLEEVLLYLEERGLQEAALHLFETSLEESAALGIGAVSLSPELLRRTLASRQGVTENTERKRRGDPSAKRQRIFDAALAVFSERGFHNATMDEIAVASRVAKGTLYCYFRSKDDLLAELLRATSRELVKRFSEAFGEDGDILEQIETFIRSWLSFIEENHVLYRLIQIEGLSAPEGRQTMIYEYLLDDFPMAKERFAALNGSRALKTPNFHTAAYGVLGFIDGVARKWFRAGMTYPLQDEIPVILEVLFNGIVRESAKSRTFYAPPEEQ
;
A
#
# COMPACT_ATOMS: atom_id res chain seq x y z
N MET A 1 -7.92 -11.99 -14.95
CA MET A 1 -7.19 -13.21 -14.50
C MET A 1 -5.89 -13.54 -15.27
N HIS A 2 -5.41 -12.72 -16.21
CA HIS A 2 -4.15 -13.01 -16.95
C HIS A 2 -2.97 -12.07 -16.69
N HIS A 3 -3.10 -11.07 -15.81
CA HIS A 3 -2.00 -10.14 -15.47
C HIS A 3 -1.32 -10.40 -14.11
N ARG A 4 -1.96 -11.14 -13.18
CA ARG A 4 -1.37 -11.47 -11.86
C ARG A 4 -0.20 -12.48 -11.95
N SER A 5 -0.04 -13.19 -13.07
CA SER A 5 0.92 -14.30 -13.18
C SER A 5 2.35 -13.91 -13.63
N ARG A 6 2.62 -12.64 -13.97
CA ARG A 6 3.99 -12.19 -14.36
C ARG A 6 4.79 -11.52 -13.23
N LEU A 7 4.18 -11.31 -12.06
CA LEU A 7 4.85 -10.63 -10.94
C LEU A 7 5.80 -11.52 -10.14
N ILE A 8 5.81 -12.84 -10.38
CA ILE A 8 6.52 -13.84 -9.57
C ILE A 8 7.88 -14.27 -10.16
N GLN A 9 8.24 -13.89 -11.40
CA GLN A 9 9.40 -14.50 -12.10
C GLN A 9 10.45 -13.54 -12.70
N SER A 10 10.97 -12.57 -11.96
CA SER A 10 12.25 -11.94 -12.37
C SER A 10 13.14 -11.69 -11.15
N GLY A 11 14.25 -12.43 -11.11
CA GLY A 11 15.27 -12.41 -10.07
C GLY A 11 16.13 -11.15 -10.07
N GLY A 12 16.87 -10.98 -8.97
CA GLY A 12 17.97 -10.03 -8.75
C GLY A 12 17.67 -8.56 -9.06
N ARG A 13 17.72 -8.20 -10.34
CA ARG A 13 17.61 -6.82 -10.87
C ARG A 13 16.33 -6.09 -10.48
N ARG A 14 15.24 -6.83 -10.23
CA ARG A 14 13.97 -6.23 -9.76
C ARG A 14 14.03 -5.81 -8.30
N ILE A 15 14.84 -6.47 -7.47
CA ILE A 15 14.95 -6.19 -6.03
C ILE A 15 15.63 -4.84 -5.82
N ASP A 16 16.74 -4.57 -6.52
CA ASP A 16 17.45 -3.29 -6.43
C ASP A 16 16.57 -2.13 -6.89
N PHE A 17 15.83 -2.32 -7.98
CA PHE A 17 14.86 -1.34 -8.47
C PHE A 17 13.76 -1.06 -7.44
N TYR A 18 13.21 -2.09 -6.80
CA TYR A 18 12.22 -1.91 -5.73
C TYR A 18 12.79 -1.24 -4.49
N ALA A 19 14.00 -1.64 -4.09
CA ALA A 19 14.68 -1.05 -2.95
C ALA A 19 15.01 0.42 -3.21
N GLU A 20 15.35 0.78 -4.44
CA GLU A 20 15.51 2.18 -4.84
C GLU A 20 14.20 2.96 -4.70
N LEU A 21 13.12 2.52 -5.34
CA LEU A 21 11.84 3.21 -5.30
C LEU A 21 11.34 3.39 -3.86
N GLY A 22 11.51 2.36 -3.02
CA GLY A 22 11.11 2.43 -1.61
C GLY A 22 11.89 3.45 -0.77
N ARG A 23 13.00 4.01 -1.26
CA ARG A 23 13.70 5.10 -0.56
C ARG A 23 12.95 6.43 -0.63
N TYR A 24 12.14 6.64 -1.67
CA TYR A 24 11.51 7.94 -1.93
C TYR A 24 10.02 7.86 -2.24
N PHE A 25 9.40 6.70 -2.12
CA PHE A 25 7.95 6.55 -2.14
C PHE A 25 7.42 6.05 -0.81
N THR A 26 6.33 6.63 -0.31
CA THR A 26 5.56 6.09 0.82
C THR A 26 4.78 4.83 0.41
N VAL A 27 4.27 4.06 1.36
CA VAL A 27 3.54 2.80 1.09
C VAL A 27 2.26 3.00 0.24
N ASP A 28 1.62 4.16 0.37
CA ASP A 28 0.44 4.57 -0.40
C ASP A 28 0.78 5.23 -1.75
N GLY A 29 2.07 5.33 -2.09
CA GLY A 29 2.53 5.78 -3.40
C GLY A 29 2.70 7.30 -3.54
N GLN A 30 2.76 8.05 -2.44
CA GLN A 30 3.18 9.45 -2.48
C GLN A 30 4.70 9.54 -2.66
N LEU A 31 5.15 10.53 -3.44
CA LEU A 31 6.56 10.81 -3.65
C LEU A 31 7.08 11.70 -2.52
N ASP A 32 8.07 11.22 -1.78
CA ASP A 32 8.94 12.07 -0.97
C ASP A 32 9.89 12.82 -1.90
N ARG A 33 9.53 14.08 -2.18
CA ARG A 33 10.26 14.92 -3.13
C ARG A 33 11.66 15.26 -2.64
N GLU A 34 11.87 15.35 -1.34
CA GLU A 34 13.18 15.70 -0.77
C GLU A 34 14.14 14.51 -0.84
N ALA A 35 13.66 13.33 -0.43
CA ALA A 35 14.41 12.08 -0.57
C ALA A 35 14.73 11.78 -2.04
N PHE A 36 13.75 11.93 -2.94
CA PHE A 36 13.96 11.72 -4.38
C PHE A 36 14.96 12.71 -4.96
N ARG A 37 14.84 14.01 -4.63
CA ARG A 37 15.77 15.04 -5.10
C ARG A 37 17.19 14.73 -4.64
N SER A 38 17.37 14.37 -3.38
CA SER A 38 18.68 14.02 -2.81
C SER A 38 19.30 12.81 -3.51
N PHE A 39 18.52 11.74 -3.67
CA PHE A 39 18.93 10.54 -4.43
C PHE A 39 19.36 10.89 -5.85
N LEU A 40 18.55 11.66 -6.56
CA LEU A 40 18.81 12.01 -7.95
C LEU A 40 20.04 12.91 -8.07
N HIS A 41 20.16 13.91 -7.21
CA HIS A 41 21.29 14.83 -7.13
C HIS A 41 22.61 14.08 -6.96
N GLU A 42 22.71 13.21 -5.94
CA GLU A 42 23.89 12.39 -5.67
C GLU A 42 24.23 11.47 -6.86
N THR A 43 23.21 10.85 -7.45
CA THR A 43 23.39 9.93 -8.57
C THR A 43 23.90 10.65 -9.82
N LEU A 44 23.33 11.81 -10.17
CA LEU A 44 23.74 12.60 -11.32
C LEU A 44 25.16 13.14 -11.12
N HIS A 45 25.49 13.69 -9.95
CA HIS A 45 26.84 14.16 -9.64
C HIS A 45 27.89 13.03 -9.70
N SER A 46 27.60 11.88 -9.08
CA SER A 46 28.50 10.72 -9.10
C SER A 46 28.75 10.23 -10.53
N ARG A 47 27.72 10.23 -11.38
CA ARG A 47 27.82 9.81 -12.78
C ARG A 47 28.58 10.82 -13.64
N LEU A 48 28.34 12.13 -13.45
CA LEU A 48 29.09 13.18 -14.12
C LEU A 48 30.58 13.09 -13.79
N ALA A 49 30.92 13.02 -12.50
CA ALA A 49 32.31 12.89 -12.05
C ALA A 49 33.01 11.66 -12.65
N LYS A 50 32.31 10.52 -12.73
CA LYS A 50 32.83 9.30 -13.38
C LYS A 50 33.03 9.47 -14.89
N ALA A 51 32.09 10.10 -15.58
CA ALA A 51 32.18 10.34 -17.02
C ALA A 51 33.32 11.30 -17.39
N GLU A 52 33.52 12.34 -16.58
CA GLU A 52 34.62 13.29 -16.72
C GLU A 52 35.99 12.61 -16.48
N ALA A 53 36.08 11.78 -15.43
CA ALA A 53 37.32 11.10 -15.05
C ALA A 53 37.75 9.99 -16.03
N GLN A 54 36.80 9.30 -16.68
CA GLN A 54 37.12 8.16 -17.54
C GLN A 54 37.64 8.57 -18.93
N HIS A 55 37.28 9.74 -19.47
CA HIS A 55 37.71 10.13 -20.83
C HIS A 55 37.86 11.63 -21.12
N ALA A 56 37.79 12.54 -20.14
CA ALA A 56 37.61 13.98 -20.44
C ALA A 56 36.49 14.17 -21.49
N ASP A 57 35.41 13.40 -21.35
CA ASP A 57 34.35 13.25 -22.35
C ASP A 57 33.64 14.60 -22.55
N PRO A 58 33.80 15.28 -23.69
CA PRO A 58 33.09 16.53 -23.97
C PRO A 58 31.56 16.33 -24.07
N LYS A 59 31.09 15.07 -24.04
CA LYS A 59 29.68 14.66 -24.04
C LYS A 59 29.25 14.00 -22.71
N ALA A 60 29.94 14.25 -21.60
CA ALA A 60 29.59 13.69 -20.29
C ALA A 60 28.11 13.95 -19.92
N THR A 61 27.60 15.16 -20.16
CA THR A 61 26.19 15.53 -19.95
C THR A 61 25.22 14.78 -20.87
N GLU A 62 25.62 14.45 -22.10
CA GLU A 62 24.82 13.64 -23.04
C GLU A 62 24.77 12.17 -22.59
N THR A 63 25.87 11.64 -22.07
CA THR A 63 25.92 10.28 -21.50
C THR A 63 25.06 10.15 -20.26
N VAL A 64 25.13 11.11 -19.34
CA VAL A 64 24.27 11.13 -18.15
C VAL A 64 22.81 11.39 -18.52
N GLY A 65 22.54 12.24 -19.51
CA GLY A 65 21.19 12.48 -20.04
C GLY A 65 20.53 11.24 -20.63
N ARG A 66 21.28 10.40 -21.37
CA ARG A 66 20.80 9.10 -21.86
C ARG A 66 20.45 8.14 -20.72
N TRP A 67 21.27 8.10 -19.67
CA TRP A 67 20.97 7.30 -18.48
C TRP A 67 19.68 7.80 -17.81
N LEU A 68 19.57 9.11 -17.57
CA LEU A 68 18.39 9.71 -16.93
C LEU A 68 17.12 9.46 -17.74
N SER A 69 17.21 9.54 -19.07
CA SER A 69 16.11 9.23 -19.99
C SER A 69 15.61 7.79 -19.81
N SER A 70 16.54 6.82 -19.84
CA SER A 70 16.20 5.40 -19.67
C SER A 70 15.64 5.11 -18.27
N HIS A 71 16.19 5.75 -17.25
CA HIS A 71 15.75 5.58 -15.87
C HIS A 71 14.34 6.15 -15.65
N LEU A 72 14.09 7.37 -16.14
CA LEU A 72 12.76 7.99 -16.10
C LEU A 72 11.72 7.17 -16.86
N GLU A 73 12.07 6.63 -18.02
CA GLU A 73 11.14 5.79 -18.78
C GLU A 73 10.72 4.54 -17.98
N GLU A 74 11.67 3.86 -17.34
CA GLU A 74 11.39 2.70 -16.50
C GLU A 74 10.50 3.05 -15.29
N VAL A 75 10.84 4.12 -14.56
CA VAL A 75 10.11 4.53 -13.34
C VAL A 75 8.72 5.06 -13.69
N LEU A 76 8.58 5.90 -14.71
CA LEU A 76 7.29 6.47 -15.10
C LEU A 76 6.33 5.40 -15.60
N LEU A 77 6.79 4.45 -16.43
CA LEU A 77 5.98 3.31 -16.85
C LEU A 77 5.53 2.47 -15.64
N TYR A 78 6.43 2.26 -14.69
CA TYR A 78 6.13 1.53 -13.46
C TYR A 78 5.02 2.16 -12.62
N LEU A 79 5.07 3.49 -12.46
CA LEU A 79 4.08 4.27 -11.72
C LEU A 79 2.74 4.32 -12.45
N GLU A 80 2.75 4.43 -13.78
CA GLU A 80 1.54 4.40 -14.60
C GLU A 80 0.79 3.08 -14.51
N GLU A 81 1.52 1.95 -14.55
CA GLU A 81 0.92 0.61 -14.38
C GLU A 81 0.21 0.44 -13.02
N ARG A 82 0.58 1.24 -12.02
CA ARG A 82 -0.01 1.29 -10.68
C ARG A 82 -1.06 2.38 -10.48
N GLY A 83 -1.31 3.20 -11.50
CA GLY A 83 -2.24 4.32 -11.39
C GLY A 83 -1.73 5.44 -10.46
N LEU A 84 -0.41 5.63 -10.38
CA LEU A 84 0.22 6.69 -9.57
C LEU A 84 0.58 7.91 -10.44
N GLN A 85 -0.41 8.50 -11.11
CA GLN A 85 -0.15 9.55 -12.11
C GLN A 85 0.36 10.86 -11.49
N GLU A 86 -0.15 11.27 -10.34
CA GLU A 86 0.33 12.47 -9.65
C GLU A 86 1.79 12.31 -9.19
N ALA A 87 2.12 11.14 -8.65
CA ALA A 87 3.47 10.82 -8.22
C ALA A 87 4.44 10.78 -9.41
N ALA A 88 4.00 10.21 -10.55
CA ALA A 88 4.76 10.23 -11.81
C ALA A 88 5.03 11.66 -12.31
N LEU A 89 4.02 12.54 -12.24
CA LEU A 89 4.19 13.95 -12.62
C LEU A 89 5.21 14.66 -11.73
N HIS A 90 5.09 14.52 -10.41
CA HIS A 90 6.02 15.18 -9.48
C HIS A 90 7.45 14.65 -9.59
N LEU A 91 7.61 13.35 -9.85
CA LEU A 91 8.92 12.72 -10.09
C LEU A 91 9.55 13.27 -11.38
N PHE A 92 8.75 13.37 -12.44
CA PHE A 92 9.16 13.94 -13.71
C PHE A 92 9.58 15.41 -13.57
N GLU A 93 8.74 16.25 -12.95
CA GLU A 93 9.03 17.67 -12.70
C GLU A 93 10.33 17.84 -11.89
N THR A 94 10.47 17.08 -10.81
CA THR A 94 11.67 17.15 -9.93
C THR A 94 12.92 16.71 -10.70
N SER A 95 12.80 15.73 -11.60
CA SER A 95 13.91 15.27 -12.42
C SER A 95 14.37 16.28 -13.44
N LEU A 96 13.44 17.01 -14.06
CA LEU A 96 13.76 18.09 -15.00
C LEU A 96 14.44 19.27 -14.30
N GLU A 97 13.99 19.62 -13.09
CA GLU A 97 14.61 20.65 -12.27
C GLU A 97 16.06 20.31 -11.94
N GLU A 98 16.32 19.09 -11.43
CA GLU A 98 17.67 18.63 -11.09
C GLU A 98 18.58 18.50 -12.32
N SER A 99 18.06 17.96 -13.42
CA SER A 99 18.86 17.82 -14.64
C SER A 99 19.24 19.18 -15.23
N ALA A 100 18.30 20.14 -15.22
CA ALA A 100 18.54 21.50 -15.68
C ALA A 100 19.58 22.24 -14.81
N ALA A 101 19.51 22.07 -13.48
CA ALA A 101 20.48 22.65 -12.55
C ALA A 101 21.93 22.18 -12.82
N LEU A 102 22.08 20.96 -13.34
CA LEU A 102 23.38 20.36 -13.70
C LEU A 102 23.76 20.53 -15.18
N GLY A 103 23.00 21.29 -15.96
CA GLY A 103 23.26 21.50 -17.39
C GLY A 103 23.03 20.26 -18.26
N ILE A 104 22.30 19.26 -17.77
CA ILE A 104 21.91 18.06 -18.51
C ILE A 104 20.65 18.38 -19.32
N GLY A 105 20.85 18.88 -20.53
CA GLY A 105 19.75 19.31 -21.41
C GLY A 105 19.12 18.21 -22.28
N ALA A 106 19.78 17.07 -22.45
CA ALA A 106 19.35 15.99 -23.34
C ALA A 106 18.62 14.88 -22.57
N VAL A 107 17.41 15.18 -22.07
CA VAL A 107 16.50 14.19 -21.48
C VAL A 107 15.38 13.92 -22.48
N SER A 108 15.28 12.69 -22.97
CA SER A 108 14.32 12.29 -24.01
C SER A 108 13.37 11.22 -23.48
N LEU A 109 12.07 11.44 -23.64
CA LEU A 109 11.02 10.48 -23.33
C LEU A 109 10.16 10.25 -24.56
N SER A 110 9.48 9.10 -24.64
CA SER A 110 8.55 8.85 -25.73
C SER A 110 7.38 9.86 -25.70
N PRO A 111 6.89 10.34 -26.86
CA PRO A 111 5.77 11.28 -26.90
C PRO A 111 4.50 10.78 -26.18
N GLU A 112 4.26 9.47 -26.20
CA GLU A 112 3.12 8.87 -25.53
C GLU A 112 3.26 8.92 -24.00
N LEU A 113 4.45 8.60 -23.47
CA LEU A 113 4.71 8.70 -22.03
C LEU A 113 4.64 10.14 -21.52
N LEU A 114 5.16 11.10 -22.30
CA LEU A 114 5.03 12.53 -21.99
C LEU A 114 3.56 12.96 -21.97
N ARG A 115 2.79 12.58 -23.00
CA ARG A 115 1.37 12.92 -23.07
C ARG A 115 0.60 12.36 -21.88
N ARG A 116 0.84 11.11 -21.50
CA ARG A 116 0.17 10.45 -20.37
C ARG A 116 0.58 11.06 -19.02
N THR A 117 1.87 11.30 -18.81
CA THR A 117 2.39 11.95 -17.59
C THR A 117 1.81 13.36 -17.43
N LEU A 118 1.77 14.16 -18.51
CA LEU A 118 1.26 15.53 -18.48
C LEU A 118 -0.27 15.64 -18.44
N ALA A 119 -1.00 14.61 -18.91
CA ALA A 119 -2.47 14.60 -18.85
C ALA A 119 -3.01 14.65 -17.41
N SER A 120 -2.23 14.20 -16.43
CA SER A 120 -2.55 14.30 -15.01
C SER A 120 -2.83 15.74 -14.56
N ARG A 121 -2.16 16.76 -15.14
CA ARG A 121 -2.38 18.18 -14.81
C ARG A 121 -3.79 18.69 -15.13
N GLN A 122 -4.48 18.10 -16.12
CA GLN A 122 -5.79 18.59 -16.58
C GLN A 122 -6.97 17.99 -15.79
N GLY A 123 -6.79 16.84 -15.15
CA GLY A 123 -7.83 16.18 -14.34
C GLY A 123 -8.05 16.80 -12.95
N VAL A 124 -7.04 17.51 -12.42
CA VAL A 124 -7.07 18.09 -11.06
C VAL A 124 -8.07 19.26 -10.97
N THR A 125 -8.24 20.03 -12.04
CA THR A 125 -9.14 21.20 -12.06
C THR A 125 -10.62 20.82 -12.12
N GLU A 126 -11.00 19.75 -12.82
CA GLU A 126 -12.43 19.38 -12.95
C GLU A 126 -12.96 18.57 -11.75
N ASN A 127 -12.10 17.78 -11.09
CA ASN A 127 -12.54 16.90 -10.00
C ASN A 127 -12.74 17.65 -8.67
N THR A 128 -12.06 18.80 -8.51
CA THR A 128 -12.11 19.61 -7.29
C THR A 128 -13.42 20.43 -7.19
N GLU A 129 -14.03 20.81 -8.32
CA GLU A 129 -15.27 21.60 -8.34
C GLU A 129 -16.53 20.74 -8.12
N ARG A 130 -16.51 19.45 -8.51
CA ARG A 130 -17.64 18.53 -8.30
C ARG A 130 -17.84 18.13 -6.84
N LYS A 131 -16.81 18.27 -6.00
CA LYS A 131 -16.81 17.87 -4.58
C LYS A 131 -17.51 18.88 -3.63
N ARG A 132 -17.98 20.03 -4.14
CA ARG A 132 -18.48 21.16 -3.32
C ARG A 132 -20.01 21.37 -3.30
N ARG A 133 -20.82 20.44 -3.79
CA ARG A 133 -22.30 20.58 -3.75
C ARG A 133 -22.95 19.62 -2.74
N GLY A 134 -23.21 20.13 -1.54
CA GLY A 134 -24.15 19.60 -0.52
C GLY A 134 -23.76 18.27 0.13
N ASP A 135 -23.18 18.32 1.34
CA ASP A 135 -22.53 17.21 2.06
C ASP A 135 -23.19 15.81 1.88
N PRO A 136 -22.71 14.99 0.92
CA PRO A 136 -23.15 13.63 0.71
C PRO A 136 -22.57 12.66 1.75
N SER A 137 -21.59 13.09 2.57
CA SER A 137 -20.81 12.23 3.45
C SER A 137 -21.56 11.85 4.73
N ALA A 138 -22.22 12.80 5.38
CA ALA A 138 -22.95 12.53 6.63
C ALA A 138 -24.12 11.55 6.45
N LYS A 139 -24.82 11.61 5.31
CA LYS A 139 -25.90 10.65 5.00
C LYS A 139 -25.35 9.27 4.68
N ARG A 140 -24.23 9.20 3.95
CA ARG A 140 -23.55 7.95 3.65
C ARG A 140 -23.06 7.26 4.92
N GLN A 141 -22.46 8.03 5.84
CA GLN A 141 -22.02 7.50 7.13
C GLN A 141 -23.18 6.93 7.95
N ARG A 142 -24.32 7.64 8.03
CA ARG A 142 -25.51 7.10 8.70
C ARG A 142 -26.01 5.79 8.11
N ILE A 143 -25.92 5.62 6.78
CA ILE A 143 -26.27 4.36 6.12
C ILE A 143 -25.28 3.27 6.49
N PHE A 144 -23.99 3.58 6.55
CA PHE A 144 -22.94 2.65 6.98
C PHE A 144 -23.13 2.17 8.43
N ASP A 145 -23.36 3.10 9.36
CA ASP A 145 -23.57 2.77 10.77
C ASP A 145 -24.81 1.88 10.94
N ALA A 146 -25.90 2.21 10.25
CA ALA A 146 -27.13 1.41 10.25
C ALA A 146 -26.94 0.04 9.61
N ALA A 147 -26.21 -0.04 8.50
CA ALA A 147 -25.91 -1.30 7.83
C ALA A 147 -25.10 -2.22 8.76
N LEU A 148 -24.07 -1.68 9.41
CA LEU A 148 -23.24 -2.43 10.34
C LEU A 148 -24.06 -2.97 11.52
N ALA A 149 -24.93 -2.14 12.12
CA ALA A 149 -25.82 -2.57 13.18
C ALA A 149 -26.73 -3.72 12.72
N VAL A 150 -27.44 -3.56 11.60
CA VAL A 150 -28.36 -4.57 11.07
C VAL A 150 -27.63 -5.87 10.71
N PHE A 151 -26.45 -5.78 10.07
CA PHE A 151 -25.63 -6.95 9.75
C PHE A 151 -25.15 -7.68 11.00
N SER A 152 -24.77 -6.94 12.05
CA SER A 152 -24.31 -7.54 13.30
C SER A 152 -25.39 -8.27 14.07
N GLU A 153 -26.63 -7.77 14.03
CA GLU A 153 -27.77 -8.35 14.75
C GLU A 153 -28.39 -9.54 14.01
N ARG A 154 -28.54 -9.45 12.69
CA ARG A 154 -29.28 -10.44 11.88
C ARG A 154 -28.36 -11.40 11.12
N GLY A 155 -27.07 -11.09 11.02
CA GLY A 155 -26.16 -11.68 10.04
C GLY A 155 -26.37 -11.07 8.65
N PHE A 156 -25.32 -11.04 7.84
CA PHE A 156 -25.37 -10.43 6.51
C PHE A 156 -26.46 -11.05 5.63
N HIS A 157 -26.58 -12.38 5.59
CA HIS A 157 -27.54 -13.06 4.72
C HIS A 157 -29.00 -12.74 5.04
N ASN A 158 -29.36 -12.64 6.33
CA ASN A 158 -30.75 -12.38 6.74
C ASN A 158 -31.12 -10.89 6.72
N ALA A 159 -30.14 -9.99 6.78
CA ALA A 159 -30.36 -8.56 6.70
C ALA A 159 -30.98 -8.14 5.36
N THR A 160 -31.87 -7.14 5.39
CA THR A 160 -32.49 -6.58 4.18
C THR A 160 -32.19 -5.10 3.99
N MET A 161 -32.23 -4.63 2.74
CA MET A 161 -32.10 -3.20 2.42
C MET A 161 -33.21 -2.35 3.08
N ASP A 162 -34.37 -2.95 3.35
CA ASP A 162 -35.51 -2.26 3.97
C ASP A 162 -35.25 -1.99 5.45
N GLU A 163 -34.72 -2.98 6.17
CA GLU A 163 -34.29 -2.80 7.56
C GLU A 163 -33.21 -1.72 7.68
N ILE A 164 -32.26 -1.71 6.74
CA ILE A 164 -31.17 -0.71 6.72
C ILE A 164 -31.74 0.69 6.42
N ALA A 165 -32.70 0.83 5.50
CA ALA A 165 -33.35 2.11 5.23
C ALA A 165 -34.09 2.65 6.47
N VAL A 166 -34.81 1.78 7.17
CA VAL A 166 -35.49 2.12 8.43
C VAL A 166 -34.48 2.54 9.50
N ALA A 167 -33.43 1.74 9.73
CA ALA A 167 -32.41 2.02 10.74
C ALA A 167 -31.62 3.31 10.46
N SER A 168 -31.29 3.58 9.19
CA SER A 168 -30.58 4.80 8.78
C SER A 168 -31.47 6.05 8.68
N ARG A 169 -32.79 5.90 8.86
CA ARG A 169 -33.81 6.96 8.70
C ARG A 169 -33.74 7.64 7.34
N VAL A 170 -33.50 6.87 6.28
CA VAL A 170 -33.55 7.36 4.89
C VAL A 170 -34.67 6.65 4.14
N ALA A 171 -35.25 7.32 3.14
CA ALA A 171 -36.22 6.67 2.28
C ALA A 171 -35.56 5.52 1.50
N LYS A 172 -36.28 4.42 1.31
CA LYS A 172 -35.80 3.25 0.54
C LYS A 172 -35.26 3.66 -0.84
N GLY A 173 -35.99 4.50 -1.58
CA GLY A 173 -35.53 5.03 -2.87
C GLY A 173 -34.21 5.79 -2.76
N THR A 174 -34.00 6.56 -1.68
CA THR A 174 -32.72 7.23 -1.42
C THR A 174 -31.61 6.24 -1.17
N LEU A 175 -31.84 5.18 -0.39
CA LEU A 175 -30.81 4.14 -0.16
C LEU A 175 -30.36 3.51 -1.48
N TYR A 176 -31.29 3.17 -2.37
CA TYR A 176 -30.99 2.61 -3.69
C TYR A 176 -30.29 3.60 -4.65
N CYS A 177 -30.40 4.91 -4.44
CA CYS A 177 -29.59 5.88 -5.16
C CYS A 177 -28.10 5.83 -4.75
N TYR A 178 -27.80 5.43 -3.51
CA TYR A 178 -26.42 5.31 -3.03
C TYR A 178 -25.83 3.92 -3.27
N PHE A 179 -26.64 2.86 -3.13
CA PHE A 179 -26.16 1.48 -3.17
C PHE A 179 -27.14 0.59 -3.93
N ARG A 180 -26.64 -0.13 -4.94
CA ARG A 180 -27.47 -0.93 -5.85
C ARG A 180 -27.99 -2.21 -5.20
N SER A 181 -27.27 -2.73 -4.22
CA SER A 181 -27.61 -3.96 -3.49
C SER A 181 -26.96 -3.96 -2.11
N LYS A 182 -27.32 -4.98 -1.31
CA LYS A 182 -26.68 -5.25 -0.01
C LYS A 182 -25.18 -5.57 -0.16
N ASP A 183 -24.81 -6.33 -1.19
CA ASP A 183 -23.41 -6.62 -1.52
C ASP A 183 -22.63 -5.37 -1.92
N ASP A 184 -23.24 -4.49 -2.71
CA ASP A 184 -22.64 -3.21 -3.11
C ASP A 184 -22.42 -2.30 -1.89
N LEU A 185 -23.40 -2.26 -0.97
CA LEU A 185 -23.30 -1.53 0.29
C LEU A 185 -22.16 -2.08 1.18
N LEU A 186 -22.06 -3.40 1.33
CA LEU A 186 -20.96 -4.02 2.08
C LEU A 186 -19.62 -3.71 1.42
N ALA A 187 -19.48 -3.92 0.11
CA ALA A 187 -18.24 -3.64 -0.60
C ALA A 187 -17.80 -2.17 -0.44
N GLU A 188 -18.73 -1.22 -0.52
CA GLU A 188 -18.47 0.19 -0.31
C GLU A 188 -18.09 0.53 1.15
N LEU A 189 -18.70 -0.12 2.13
CA LEU A 189 -18.33 -0.02 3.54
C LEU A 189 -16.89 -0.52 3.76
N LEU A 190 -16.54 -1.67 3.19
CA LEU A 190 -15.19 -2.24 3.26
C LEU A 190 -14.15 -1.34 2.63
N ARG A 191 -14.42 -0.82 1.42
CA ARG A 191 -13.53 0.13 0.74
C ARG A 191 -13.35 1.42 1.54
N ALA A 192 -14.42 1.96 2.12
CA ALA A 192 -14.32 3.17 2.94
C ALA A 192 -13.45 2.95 4.18
N THR A 193 -13.61 1.78 4.80
CA THR A 193 -12.84 1.39 5.99
C THR A 193 -11.37 1.13 5.65
N SER A 194 -11.10 0.43 4.54
CA SER A 194 -9.74 0.18 4.03
C SER A 194 -8.99 1.48 3.78
N ARG A 195 -9.64 2.49 3.17
CA ARG A 195 -9.04 3.81 2.96
C ARG A 195 -8.69 4.56 4.26
N GLU A 196 -9.55 4.50 5.27
CA GLU A 196 -9.25 5.10 6.59
C GLU A 196 -8.04 4.42 7.21
N LEU A 197 -7.98 3.10 7.10
CA LEU A 197 -6.90 2.29 7.63
C LEU A 197 -5.58 2.54 6.90
N VAL A 198 -5.62 2.67 5.58
CA VAL A 198 -4.49 3.07 4.73
C VAL A 198 -3.95 4.42 5.16
N LYS A 199 -4.82 5.41 5.37
CA LYS A 199 -4.41 6.73 5.82
C LYS A 199 -3.65 6.67 7.16
N ARG A 200 -4.21 5.96 8.15
CA ARG A 200 -3.56 5.79 9.46
C ARG A 200 -2.20 5.09 9.36
N PHE A 201 -2.10 4.12 8.46
CA PHE A 201 -0.85 3.40 8.22
C PHE A 201 0.17 4.22 7.44
N SER A 202 -0.22 5.00 6.44
CA SER A 202 0.68 5.92 5.74
C SER A 202 1.34 6.90 6.71
N GLU A 203 0.56 7.42 7.67
CA GLU A 203 1.06 8.27 8.75
C GLU A 203 2.10 7.53 9.63
N ALA A 204 1.87 6.25 9.94
CA ALA A 204 2.77 5.41 10.73
C ALA A 204 4.06 4.95 9.98
N PHE A 205 3.99 4.70 8.68
CA PHE A 205 5.13 4.28 7.84
C PHE A 205 5.97 5.46 7.30
N GLY A 206 5.54 6.69 7.58
CA GLY A 206 6.23 7.93 7.20
C GLY A 206 7.30 8.38 8.19
N GLU A 207 7.42 7.74 9.36
CA GLU A 207 8.44 8.07 10.36
C GLU A 207 9.76 7.34 10.05
N ASP A 208 10.89 8.05 10.24
CA ASP A 208 12.22 7.46 10.20
C ASP A 208 12.32 6.37 11.26
N GLY A 209 12.53 5.12 10.83
CA GLY A 209 12.62 3.96 11.72
C GLY A 209 13.11 2.73 10.98
N ASP A 210 13.70 1.79 11.70
CA ASP A 210 14.13 0.53 11.09
C ASP A 210 12.91 -0.36 10.72
N ILE A 211 13.17 -1.42 9.96
CA ILE A 211 12.08 -2.30 9.48
C ILE A 211 11.28 -2.95 10.62
N LEU A 212 11.87 -3.16 11.79
CA LEU A 212 11.21 -3.80 12.93
C LEU A 212 10.26 -2.80 13.60
N GLU A 213 10.70 -1.56 13.80
CA GLU A 213 9.87 -0.48 14.35
C GLU A 213 8.67 -0.20 13.47
N GLN A 214 8.84 -0.20 12.14
CA GLN A 214 7.73 -0.02 11.21
C GLN A 214 6.73 -1.19 11.24
N ILE A 215 7.21 -2.44 11.34
CA ILE A 215 6.34 -3.60 11.49
C ILE A 215 5.60 -3.57 12.84
N GLU A 216 6.27 -3.19 13.93
CA GLU A 216 5.62 -3.03 15.23
C GLU A 216 4.51 -1.98 15.18
N THR A 217 4.80 -0.81 14.62
CA THR A 217 3.84 0.29 14.49
C THR A 217 2.65 -0.13 13.63
N PHE A 218 2.89 -0.87 12.55
CA PHE A 218 1.85 -1.46 11.74
C PHE A 218 0.96 -2.43 12.54
N ILE A 219 1.55 -3.37 13.29
CA ILE A 219 0.81 -4.34 14.11
C ILE A 219 -0.05 -3.59 15.13
N ARG A 220 0.52 -2.60 15.82
CA ARG A 220 -0.17 -1.79 16.82
C ARG A 220 -1.39 -1.08 16.25
N SER A 221 -1.21 -0.41 15.12
CA SER A 221 -2.28 0.30 14.42
C SER A 221 -3.35 -0.67 13.87
N TRP A 222 -2.96 -1.86 13.40
CA TRP A 222 -3.91 -2.88 12.95
C TRP A 222 -4.76 -3.44 14.11
N LEU A 223 -4.15 -3.74 15.25
CA LEU A 223 -4.89 -4.21 16.43
C LEU A 223 -5.81 -3.12 17.00
N SER A 224 -5.38 -1.85 17.02
CA SER A 224 -6.23 -0.73 17.44
C SER A 224 -7.45 -0.62 16.55
N PHE A 225 -7.23 -0.72 15.24
CA PHE A 225 -8.31 -0.72 14.26
C PHE A 225 -9.30 -1.88 14.50
N ILE A 226 -8.83 -3.09 14.77
CA ILE A 226 -9.70 -4.24 15.07
C ILE A 226 -10.52 -3.98 16.33
N GLU A 227 -9.91 -3.44 17.37
CA GLU A 227 -10.56 -3.18 18.65
C GLU A 227 -11.66 -2.11 18.52
N GLU A 228 -11.34 -0.99 17.86
CA GLU A 228 -12.27 0.10 17.55
C GLU A 228 -13.42 -0.34 16.62
N ASN A 229 -13.14 -1.26 15.68
CA ASN A 229 -14.08 -1.67 14.63
C ASN A 229 -14.49 -3.14 14.73
N HIS A 230 -14.50 -3.70 15.94
CA HIS A 230 -14.66 -5.13 16.19
C HIS A 230 -15.93 -5.74 15.56
N VAL A 231 -17.03 -4.99 15.51
CA VAL A 231 -18.29 -5.43 14.88
C VAL A 231 -18.08 -5.65 13.37
N LEU A 232 -17.45 -4.68 12.71
CA LEU A 232 -17.17 -4.73 11.28
C LEU A 232 -16.15 -5.82 10.97
N TYR A 233 -15.08 -5.89 11.75
CA TYR A 233 -14.03 -6.87 11.53
C TYR A 233 -14.53 -8.31 11.76
N ARG A 234 -15.39 -8.53 12.75
CA ARG A 234 -16.07 -9.82 12.95
C ARG A 234 -16.99 -10.18 11.77
N LEU A 235 -17.76 -9.22 11.26
CA LEU A 235 -18.60 -9.43 10.08
C LEU A 235 -17.75 -9.87 8.88
N ILE A 236 -16.62 -9.21 8.66
CA ILE A 236 -15.70 -9.53 7.56
C ILE A 236 -15.14 -10.95 7.69
N GLN A 237 -14.77 -11.38 8.91
CA GLN A 237 -14.29 -12.74 9.14
C GLN A 237 -15.38 -13.78 8.86
N ILE A 238 -16.63 -13.54 9.28
CA ILE A 238 -17.75 -14.47 9.08
C ILE A 238 -18.10 -14.58 7.58
N GLU A 239 -18.20 -13.46 6.88
CA GLU A 239 -18.59 -13.42 5.47
C GLU A 239 -17.45 -13.88 4.55
N GLY A 240 -16.19 -13.54 4.87
CA GLY A 240 -15.02 -14.02 4.12
C GLY A 240 -14.90 -15.54 4.12
N LEU A 241 -15.31 -16.20 5.21
CA LEU A 241 -15.35 -17.67 5.31
C LEU A 241 -16.55 -18.30 4.57
N SER A 242 -17.64 -17.54 4.41
CA SER A 242 -18.90 -18.04 3.83
C SER A 242 -19.03 -17.73 2.33
N ALA A 243 -18.10 -16.94 1.77
CA ALA A 243 -18.07 -16.60 0.36
C ALA A 243 -17.77 -17.85 -0.51
N PRO A 244 -18.49 -18.02 -1.64
CA PRO A 244 -18.18 -19.07 -2.62
C PRO A 244 -16.72 -19.02 -3.07
N GLU A 245 -16.15 -20.16 -3.47
CA GLU A 245 -14.82 -20.23 -4.06
C GLU A 245 -14.63 -19.17 -5.16
N GLY A 246 -13.58 -18.37 -5.06
CA GLY A 246 -13.31 -17.24 -5.96
C GLY A 246 -13.92 -15.88 -5.55
N ARG A 247 -14.70 -15.80 -4.46
CA ARG A 247 -15.15 -14.55 -3.81
C ARG A 247 -14.59 -14.32 -2.41
N GLN A 248 -13.73 -15.21 -1.92
CA GLN A 248 -13.05 -15.10 -0.64
C GLN A 248 -11.92 -14.07 -0.71
N THR A 249 -12.27 -12.81 -0.99
CA THR A 249 -11.31 -11.71 -0.88
C THR A 249 -11.14 -11.44 0.61
N MET A 250 -10.01 -11.86 1.16
CA MET A 250 -9.65 -11.54 2.53
C MET A 250 -9.53 -10.02 2.68
N ILE A 251 -9.90 -9.46 3.83
CA ILE A 251 -9.82 -8.01 4.10
C ILE A 251 -8.45 -7.41 3.76
N TYR A 252 -7.40 -8.22 3.95
CA TYR A 252 -6.01 -7.89 3.69
C TYR A 252 -5.71 -7.71 2.20
N GLU A 253 -6.50 -8.26 1.28
CA GLU A 253 -6.30 -8.01 -0.16
C GLU A 253 -6.64 -6.57 -0.52
N TYR A 254 -7.72 -6.02 0.06
CA TYR A 254 -8.03 -4.58 -0.08
C TYR A 254 -6.92 -3.72 0.52
N LEU A 255 -6.40 -4.12 1.69
CA LEU A 255 -5.29 -3.42 2.32
C LEU A 255 -4.03 -3.42 1.45
N LEU A 256 -3.66 -4.58 0.88
CA LEU A 256 -2.48 -4.71 0.03
C LEU A 256 -2.65 -3.99 -1.32
N ASP A 257 -3.87 -4.00 -1.87
CA ASP A 257 -4.19 -3.25 -3.10
C ASP A 257 -4.15 -1.73 -2.86
N ASP A 258 -4.54 -1.27 -1.67
CA ASP A 258 -4.48 0.14 -1.29
C ASP A 258 -3.06 0.62 -0.89
N PHE A 259 -2.07 -0.29 -0.78
CA PHE A 259 -0.66 0.04 -0.60
C PHE A 259 0.18 -0.34 -1.84
N PRO A 260 0.07 0.42 -2.94
CA PRO A 260 0.72 0.09 -4.20
C PRO A 260 2.25 0.04 -4.14
N MET A 261 2.85 0.62 -3.10
CA MET A 261 4.30 0.72 -2.89
C MET A 261 4.82 -0.03 -1.65
N ALA A 262 3.99 -0.82 -0.97
CA ALA A 262 4.42 -1.53 0.24
C ALA A 262 5.56 -2.52 -0.01
N LYS A 263 5.59 -3.17 -1.18
CA LYS A 263 6.66 -4.10 -1.55
C LYS A 263 8.00 -3.39 -1.72
N GLU A 264 7.98 -2.22 -2.31
CA GLU A 264 9.13 -1.37 -2.58
C GLU A 264 9.68 -0.83 -1.27
N ARG A 265 8.80 -0.34 -0.40
CA ARG A 265 9.16 0.07 0.96
C ARG A 265 9.78 -1.07 1.76
N PHE A 266 9.17 -2.25 1.71
CA PHE A 266 9.73 -3.45 2.34
C PHE A 266 11.13 -3.79 1.80
N ALA A 267 11.35 -3.70 0.49
CA ALA A 267 12.65 -3.95 -0.11
C ALA A 267 13.71 -2.92 0.32
N ALA A 268 13.34 -1.63 0.39
CA ALA A 268 14.23 -0.55 0.81
C ALA A 268 14.67 -0.71 2.27
N LEU A 269 13.72 -0.97 3.17
CA LEU A 269 13.97 -1.14 4.60
C LEU A 269 14.75 -2.42 4.92
N ASN A 270 14.61 -3.46 4.09
CA ASN A 270 15.40 -4.69 4.23
C ASN A 270 16.82 -4.58 3.62
N GLY A 271 17.28 -3.38 3.25
CA GLY A 271 18.62 -3.17 2.69
C GLY A 271 19.76 -3.65 3.59
N SER A 272 19.56 -3.69 4.92
CA SER A 272 20.49 -4.26 5.91
C SER A 272 20.47 -5.79 5.97
N ARG A 273 19.57 -6.44 5.22
CA ARG A 273 19.28 -7.89 5.29
C ARG A 273 18.88 -8.37 6.69
N ALA A 274 18.23 -7.49 7.46
CA ALA A 274 17.71 -7.82 8.80
C ALA A 274 16.58 -8.88 8.74
N LEU A 275 15.80 -8.92 7.66
CA LEU A 275 14.75 -9.92 7.48
C LEU A 275 15.28 -11.16 6.77
N LYS A 276 14.80 -12.31 7.24
CA LYS A 276 15.17 -13.63 6.72
C LYS A 276 14.70 -13.89 5.29
N THR A 277 13.69 -13.17 4.79
CA THR A 277 13.09 -13.42 3.47
C THR A 277 12.88 -12.13 2.69
N PRO A 278 13.17 -12.12 1.36
CA PRO A 278 12.81 -11.01 0.49
C PRO A 278 11.37 -11.11 -0.04
N ASN A 279 10.63 -12.18 0.27
CA ASN A 279 9.27 -12.39 -0.24
C ASN A 279 8.24 -11.59 0.56
N PHE A 280 8.01 -10.34 0.14
CA PHE A 280 7.04 -9.43 0.74
C PHE A 280 5.65 -10.05 0.89
N HIS A 281 5.08 -10.66 -0.16
CA HIS A 281 3.72 -11.18 -0.09
C HIS A 281 3.60 -12.28 0.96
N THR A 282 4.51 -13.26 0.96
CA THR A 282 4.48 -14.32 1.97
C THR A 282 4.65 -13.77 3.39
N ALA A 283 5.54 -12.79 3.59
CA ALA A 283 5.70 -12.14 4.89
C ALA A 283 4.42 -11.39 5.31
N ALA A 284 3.85 -10.57 4.43
CA ALA A 284 2.64 -9.80 4.68
C ALA A 284 1.43 -10.69 4.99
N TYR A 285 1.16 -11.71 4.17
CA TYR A 285 0.09 -12.68 4.42
C TYR A 285 0.33 -13.47 5.71
N GLY A 286 1.58 -13.79 6.04
CA GLY A 286 1.94 -14.47 7.28
C GLY A 286 1.63 -13.62 8.53
N VAL A 287 2.08 -12.36 8.54
CA VAL A 287 1.83 -11.40 9.63
C VAL A 287 0.32 -11.15 9.78
N LEU A 288 -0.35 -10.83 8.68
CA LEU A 288 -1.79 -10.53 8.68
C LEU A 288 -2.61 -11.75 9.09
N GLY A 289 -2.27 -12.95 8.61
CA GLY A 289 -2.92 -14.19 8.99
C GLY A 289 -2.69 -14.56 10.47
N PHE A 290 -1.51 -14.27 11.00
CA PHE A 290 -1.22 -14.46 12.43
C PHE A 290 -2.10 -13.54 13.29
N ILE A 291 -2.14 -12.24 12.95
CA ILE A 291 -2.99 -11.26 13.64
C ILE A 291 -4.46 -11.65 13.54
N ASP A 292 -4.93 -12.08 12.37
CA ASP A 292 -6.29 -12.58 12.14
C ASP A 292 -6.63 -13.75 13.08
N GLY A 293 -5.68 -14.67 13.28
CA GLY A 293 -5.77 -15.78 14.22
C GLY A 293 -5.90 -15.32 15.67
N VAL A 294 -5.09 -14.35 16.08
CA VAL A 294 -5.13 -13.75 17.42
C VAL A 294 -6.47 -13.02 17.65
N ALA A 295 -6.93 -12.23 16.69
CA ALA A 295 -8.22 -11.54 16.77
C ALA A 295 -9.39 -12.54 16.90
N ARG A 296 -9.35 -13.66 16.17
CA ARG A 296 -10.34 -14.76 16.34
C ARG A 296 -10.31 -15.38 17.74
N LYS A 297 -9.11 -15.57 18.33
CA LYS A 297 -8.98 -16.02 19.72
C LYS A 297 -9.64 -15.03 20.66
N TRP A 298 -9.35 -13.74 20.49
CA TRP A 298 -9.90 -12.65 21.28
C TRP A 298 -11.42 -12.54 21.21
N PHE A 299 -12.01 -12.65 20.02
CA PHE A 299 -13.48 -12.69 19.86
C PHE A 299 -14.13 -13.87 20.58
N ARG A 300 -13.53 -15.07 20.47
CA ARG A 300 -14.03 -16.27 21.16
C ARG A 300 -13.92 -16.17 22.69
N ALA A 301 -12.93 -15.41 23.18
CA ALA A 301 -12.76 -15.10 24.59
C ALA A 301 -13.70 -13.98 25.08
N GLY A 302 -14.62 -13.50 24.24
CA GLY A 302 -15.60 -12.47 24.61
C GLY A 302 -15.02 -11.07 24.75
N MET A 303 -13.82 -10.81 24.18
CA MET A 303 -13.18 -9.47 24.22
C MET A 303 -12.97 -8.96 25.66
N THR A 304 -12.57 -9.86 26.56
CA THR A 304 -12.50 -9.63 28.02
C THR A 304 -11.26 -8.86 28.49
N TYR A 305 -10.34 -8.56 27.58
CA TYR A 305 -9.10 -7.81 27.80
C TYR A 305 -8.80 -6.95 26.57
N PRO A 306 -7.98 -5.89 26.66
CA PRO A 306 -7.56 -5.11 25.49
C PRO A 306 -6.80 -5.96 24.48
N LEU A 307 -7.15 -5.86 23.18
CA LEU A 307 -6.49 -6.68 22.15
C LEU A 307 -4.99 -6.34 22.02
N GLN A 308 -4.63 -5.10 22.34
CA GLN A 308 -3.25 -4.59 22.38
C GLN A 308 -2.33 -5.38 23.31
N ASP A 309 -2.87 -6.05 24.34
CA ASP A 309 -2.08 -6.86 25.30
C ASP A 309 -1.38 -8.06 24.62
N GLU A 310 -1.81 -8.43 23.40
CA GLU A 310 -1.21 -9.51 22.62
C GLU A 310 0.08 -9.08 21.88
N ILE A 311 0.36 -7.78 21.76
CA ILE A 311 1.49 -7.25 20.99
C ILE A 311 2.82 -7.88 21.40
N PRO A 312 3.21 -7.94 22.69
CA PRO A 312 4.50 -8.50 23.07
C PRO A 312 4.68 -9.95 22.61
N VAL A 313 3.62 -10.75 22.67
CA VAL A 313 3.64 -12.16 22.23
C VAL A 313 3.67 -12.25 20.72
N ILE A 314 2.92 -11.40 20.00
CA ILE A 314 2.95 -11.34 18.54
C ILE A 314 4.36 -11.02 18.04
N LEU A 315 4.98 -9.95 18.57
CA LEU A 315 6.32 -9.53 18.16
C LEU A 315 7.37 -10.61 18.48
N GLU A 316 7.30 -11.22 19.66
CA GLU A 316 8.20 -12.31 20.05
C GLU A 316 8.11 -13.49 19.06
N VAL A 317 6.89 -13.91 18.72
CA VAL A 317 6.70 -15.04 17.78
C VAL A 317 7.14 -14.67 16.36
N LEU A 318 6.86 -13.47 15.88
CA LEU A 318 7.20 -13.03 14.53
C LEU A 318 8.71 -12.85 14.34
N PHE A 319 9.41 -12.27 15.32
CA PHE A 319 10.84 -11.95 15.19
C PHE A 319 11.76 -13.00 15.78
N ASN A 320 11.41 -13.56 16.95
CA ASN A 320 12.26 -14.51 17.69
C ASN A 320 11.84 -15.97 17.51
N GLY A 321 10.59 -16.20 17.08
CA GLY A 321 10.00 -17.52 16.93
C GLY A 321 9.44 -18.06 18.25
N ILE A 322 9.00 -19.32 18.25
CA ILE A 322 8.34 -19.94 19.42
C ILE A 322 9.34 -20.75 20.27
N VAL A 323 10.46 -21.18 19.68
CA VAL A 323 11.42 -22.09 20.31
C VAL A 323 12.61 -21.31 20.85
N ARG A 324 12.97 -21.57 22.11
CA ARG A 324 14.17 -21.01 22.76
C ARG A 324 15.42 -21.30 21.94
N GLU A 325 16.37 -20.37 21.99
CA GLU A 325 17.61 -20.46 21.22
C GLU A 325 18.40 -21.74 21.50
N SER A 326 18.43 -22.20 22.75
CA SER A 326 19.06 -23.46 23.16
C SER A 326 18.50 -24.72 22.48
N ALA A 327 17.31 -24.64 21.88
CA ALA A 327 16.65 -25.75 21.18
C ALA A 327 16.60 -25.56 19.64
N LYS A 328 17.18 -24.48 19.10
CA LYS A 328 17.29 -24.24 17.65
C LYS A 328 18.35 -25.17 17.06
N SER A 329 17.93 -26.33 16.55
CA SER A 329 18.82 -27.33 15.91
C SER A 329 18.67 -27.44 14.39
N ARG A 330 17.69 -26.73 13.80
CA ARG A 330 17.37 -26.81 12.37
C ARG A 330 17.01 -25.44 11.80
N THR A 331 17.51 -25.15 10.60
CA THR A 331 17.12 -23.99 9.79
C THR A 331 16.13 -24.44 8.71
N PHE A 332 14.94 -23.84 8.69
CA PHE A 332 13.84 -24.26 7.80
C PHE A 332 13.73 -23.41 6.52
N TYR A 333 14.44 -22.29 6.44
CA TYR A 333 14.47 -21.41 5.29
C TYR A 333 15.90 -20.95 5.01
N ALA A 334 16.35 -21.11 3.78
CA ALA A 334 17.56 -20.49 3.25
C ALA A 334 17.13 -19.54 2.12
N PRO A 335 17.47 -18.24 2.17
CA PRO A 335 17.15 -17.33 1.08
C PRO A 335 17.84 -17.80 -0.22
N PRO A 336 17.19 -17.65 -1.38
CA PRO A 336 17.81 -17.98 -2.66
C PRO A 336 19.09 -17.17 -2.86
N GLU A 337 20.18 -17.82 -3.28
CA GLU A 337 21.44 -17.15 -3.63
C GLU A 337 21.19 -16.18 -4.80
N GLU A 338 21.73 -14.96 -4.71
CA GLU A 338 21.71 -13.97 -5.79
C GLU A 338 22.47 -14.54 -7.00
N GLN A 339 21.74 -14.95 -8.05
CA GLN A 339 22.28 -15.37 -9.35
C GLN A 339 22.32 -14.22 -10.34
#